data_AF-A0A8D8E171-F1
#
_entry.id   AF-A0A8D8E171-F1
#
_cell.length_a   1.000
_cell.length_b   1.000
_cell.length_c   1.000
_cell.angle_alpha   90.00
_cell.angle_beta   90.00
_cell.angle_gamma   90.00
#
_symmetry.space_group_name_H-M   'P 1'
#
loop_
_entity.id
_entity.type
_entity.pdbx_description
1 polymer ?
#
loop_
_entity_poly.entity_id
_entity_poly.type
_entity_poly.pdbx_seq_one_letter_code
_entity_poly.pdbx_strand_id
1 'polypeptide(L)'
;MADKISDPIRKCSIILKGAKSDTEKFAALFMVTKLIKGADCNEAGRKLLFEAIGFDFVRRLLTSGKEVPDATAYQSVALSILSCFCEDEQLATHPDMLASIPVFLGVVGTCDDDEYDDNLIVINEAYHCLQSIAAHEAGRVALRDAGVIRRMAEIYTQQSFQIDEALTLIVTLVSRFGPISWEDEPKLFHALMQRVALDFETDHAERKFELAEMISVLLFTCRKE
;
A
#
# COMPACT_ATOMS: atom_id res chain seq x y z
N MET A 1 26.81 -4.35 16.72
CA MET A 1 26.51 -5.57 17.51
C MET A 1 25.73 -6.48 16.58
N ALA A 2 26.10 -7.75 16.42
CA ALA A 2 25.39 -8.61 15.48
C ALA A 2 23.93 -8.77 15.94
N ASP A 3 22.98 -8.40 15.08
CA ASP A 3 21.55 -8.51 15.32
C ASP A 3 21.17 -9.94 15.69
N LYS A 4 21.00 -10.19 16.98
CA LYS A 4 20.70 -11.52 17.49
C LYS A 4 19.21 -11.80 17.24
N ILE A 5 18.92 -12.46 16.13
CA ILE A 5 17.56 -12.93 15.80
C ILE A 5 17.07 -13.85 16.92
N SER A 6 15.86 -13.59 17.42
CA SER A 6 15.26 -14.35 18.52
C SER A 6 14.95 -15.80 18.12
N ASP A 7 15.03 -16.72 19.09
CA ASP A 7 14.73 -18.13 18.87
C ASP A 7 13.31 -18.40 18.34
N PRO A 8 12.25 -17.68 18.77
CA PRO A 8 10.92 -17.82 18.19
C PRO A 8 10.87 -17.53 16.69
N ILE A 9 11.58 -16.49 16.23
CA ILE A 9 11.66 -16.11 14.81
C ILE A 9 12.39 -17.20 14.02
N ARG A 10 13.51 -17.71 14.54
CA ARG A 10 14.26 -18.81 13.91
C ARG A 10 13.39 -20.08 13.78
N LYS A 11 12.66 -20.45 14.83
CA LYS A 11 11.75 -21.61 14.80
C LYS A 11 10.62 -21.41 13.80
N CYS A 12 10.00 -20.23 13.76
CA CYS A 12 8.95 -19.91 12.80
C CYS A 12 9.47 -19.99 11.35
N SER A 13 10.68 -19.45 11.08
CA SER A 13 11.34 -19.56 9.78
C SER A 13 11.54 -21.02 9.34
N ILE A 14 11.95 -21.90 10.25
CA ILE A 14 12.11 -23.33 9.95
C ILE A 14 10.76 -23.99 9.63
N ILE A 15 9.70 -23.67 10.37
CA ILE A 15 8.35 -24.18 10.12
C ILE A 15 7.86 -23.74 8.74
N LEU A 16 8.01 -22.46 8.39
CA LEU A 16 7.60 -21.90 7.10
C LEU A 16 8.35 -22.55 5.91
N LYS A 17 9.66 -22.74 6.05
CA LYS A 17 10.49 -23.39 5.02
C LYS A 17 10.23 -24.90 4.91
N GLY A 18 9.82 -25.54 6.01
CA GLY A 18 9.51 -26.97 6.07
C GLY A 18 8.08 -27.34 5.71
N ALA A 19 7.19 -26.36 5.55
CA ALA A 19 5.79 -26.56 5.20
C ALA A 19 5.66 -27.20 3.80
N LYS A 20 4.85 -28.26 3.72
CA LYS A 20 4.65 -29.06 2.50
C LYS A 20 3.44 -28.63 1.69
N SER A 21 2.58 -27.80 2.27
CA SER A 21 1.36 -27.30 1.64
C SER A 21 1.12 -25.82 1.96
N ASP A 22 0.36 -25.16 1.10
CA ASP A 22 -0.08 -23.78 1.30
C ASP A 22 -0.95 -23.64 2.58
N THR A 23 -1.69 -24.69 2.96
CA THR A 23 -2.44 -24.74 4.22
C THR A 23 -1.53 -24.71 5.45
N GLU A 24 -0.44 -25.48 5.45
CA GLU A 24 0.55 -25.46 6.53
C GLU A 24 1.26 -24.10 6.61
N LYS A 25 1.59 -23.52 5.45
CA LYS A 25 2.15 -22.16 5.40
C LYS A 25 1.18 -21.12 5.95
N PHE A 26 -0.09 -21.20 5.57
CA PHE A 26 -1.13 -20.30 6.06
C PHE A 26 -1.30 -20.39 7.57
N ALA A 27 -1.32 -21.60 8.14
CA ALA A 27 -1.38 -21.78 9.59
C ALA A 27 -0.16 -21.15 10.30
N ALA A 28 1.03 -21.24 9.70
CA ALA A 28 2.23 -20.60 10.24
C ALA A 28 2.20 -19.06 10.16
N LEU A 29 1.41 -18.46 9.25
CA LEU A 29 1.27 -17.00 9.17
C LEU A 29 0.66 -16.38 10.43
N PHE A 30 -0.18 -17.10 11.17
CA PHE A 30 -0.68 -16.62 12.47
C PHE A 30 0.44 -16.44 13.49
N MET A 31 1.51 -17.24 13.40
CA MET A 31 2.70 -17.03 14.23
C MET A 31 3.49 -15.82 13.75
N VAL A 32 3.59 -15.62 12.43
CA VAL A 32 4.29 -14.49 11.81
C VAL A 32 3.69 -13.16 12.26
N THR A 33 2.36 -13.00 12.15
CA THR A 33 1.68 -11.74 12.53
C THR A 33 1.91 -11.38 14.00
N LYS A 34 1.97 -12.38 14.87
CA LYS A 34 2.31 -12.19 16.29
C LYS A 34 3.78 -11.84 16.52
N LEU A 35 4.69 -12.46 15.77
CA LEU A 35 6.13 -12.26 15.92
C LEU A 35 6.59 -10.91 15.37
N ILE A 36 6.08 -10.47 14.21
CA ILE A 36 6.49 -9.20 13.58
C ILE A 36 6.15 -7.99 14.46
N LYS A 37 4.98 -8.04 15.12
CA LYS A 37 4.54 -6.99 16.06
C LYS A 37 5.19 -7.11 17.45
N GLY A 38 5.97 -8.16 17.68
CA GLY A 38 6.66 -8.40 18.95
C GLY A 38 7.93 -7.55 19.09
N ALA A 39 8.24 -7.12 20.31
CA ALA A 39 9.43 -6.32 20.62
C ALA A 39 10.76 -7.00 20.24
N ASP A 40 10.75 -8.34 20.11
CA ASP A 40 11.93 -9.15 19.77
C ASP A 40 12.15 -9.31 18.26
N CYS A 41 11.35 -8.64 17.41
CA CYS A 41 11.49 -8.68 15.95
C CYS A 41 12.20 -7.44 15.43
N ASN A 42 13.52 -7.57 15.25
CA ASN A 42 14.35 -6.58 14.57
C ASN A 42 14.28 -6.75 13.04
N GLU A 43 14.90 -5.81 12.32
CA GLU A 43 15.03 -5.77 10.85
C GLU A 43 15.49 -7.13 10.28
N ALA A 44 16.56 -7.70 10.86
CA ALA A 44 17.08 -9.01 10.46
C ALA A 44 16.06 -10.16 10.66
N GLY A 45 15.25 -10.08 11.70
CA GLY A 45 14.15 -11.02 11.96
C GLY A 45 13.01 -10.88 10.94
N ARG A 46 12.61 -9.65 10.62
CA ARG A 46 11.57 -9.37 9.60
C ARG A 46 11.99 -9.91 8.24
N LYS A 47 13.24 -9.64 7.83
CA LYS A 47 13.82 -10.17 6.60
C LYS A 47 13.84 -11.70 6.57
N LEU A 48 14.27 -12.34 7.66
CA LEU A 48 14.28 -13.81 7.74
C LEU A 48 12.87 -14.41 7.61
N LEU A 49 11.85 -13.77 8.19
CA LEU A 49 10.47 -14.22 8.07
C LEU A 49 9.95 -14.01 6.65
N PHE A 50 10.19 -12.84 6.05
CA PHE A 50 9.80 -12.54 4.67
C PHE A 50 10.34 -13.57 3.68
N GLU A 51 11.64 -13.86 3.75
CA GLU A 51 12.30 -14.89 2.93
C GLU A 51 11.75 -16.31 3.20
N ALA A 52 11.40 -16.61 4.45
CA ALA A 52 10.91 -17.94 4.83
C ALA A 52 9.47 -18.22 4.35
N ILE A 53 8.61 -17.21 4.35
CA ILE A 53 7.25 -17.32 3.81
C ILE A 53 7.32 -17.66 2.32
N GLY A 54 8.20 -16.95 1.61
CA GLY A 54 8.36 -17.05 0.17
C GLY A 54 7.31 -16.21 -0.56
N PHE A 55 7.78 -15.33 -1.43
CA PHE A 55 6.91 -14.34 -2.05
C PHE A 55 5.84 -14.94 -2.98
N ASP A 56 6.15 -16.03 -3.67
CA ASP A 56 5.18 -16.74 -4.52
C ASP A 56 3.92 -17.16 -3.76
N PHE A 57 4.08 -17.56 -2.48
CA PHE A 57 2.96 -17.92 -1.63
C PHE A 57 2.11 -16.69 -1.28
N VAL A 58 2.74 -15.57 -0.93
CA VAL A 58 2.03 -14.32 -0.64
C VAL A 58 1.31 -13.81 -1.88
N ARG A 59 1.94 -13.86 -3.05
CA ARG A 59 1.33 -13.48 -4.32
C ARG A 59 0.10 -14.33 -4.62
N ARG A 60 0.17 -15.65 -4.41
CA ARG A 60 -1.00 -16.54 -4.55
C ARG A 60 -2.14 -16.15 -3.61
N LEU A 61 -1.83 -15.81 -2.35
CA LEU A 61 -2.84 -15.34 -1.39
C LEU A 61 -3.50 -14.04 -1.85
N LEU A 62 -2.71 -13.08 -2.33
CA LEU A 62 -3.23 -11.79 -2.85
C LEU A 62 -4.09 -11.96 -4.11
N THR A 63 -3.72 -12.88 -5.00
CA THR A 63 -4.43 -13.12 -6.26
C THR A 63 -5.41 -14.28 -6.17
N SER A 64 -5.74 -14.76 -4.96
CA SER A 64 -6.76 -15.79 -4.75
C SER A 64 -8.04 -15.30 -5.41
N GLY A 65 -8.43 -15.92 -6.53
CA GLY A 65 -9.57 -15.47 -7.32
C GLY A 65 -10.88 -15.62 -6.53
N LYS A 66 -11.93 -14.91 -6.97
CA LYS A 66 -13.29 -14.97 -6.40
C LYS A 66 -13.90 -16.38 -6.39
N GLU A 67 -13.29 -17.33 -7.10
CA GLU A 67 -13.69 -18.74 -7.14
C GLU A 67 -13.29 -19.54 -5.88
N VAL A 68 -12.43 -18.97 -5.03
CA VAL A 68 -12.02 -19.58 -3.76
C VAL A 68 -12.93 -19.06 -2.64
N PRO A 69 -13.58 -19.94 -1.86
CA PRO A 69 -14.25 -19.54 -0.63
C PRO A 69 -13.27 -18.79 0.28
N ASP A 70 -13.71 -17.69 0.90
CA ASP A 70 -12.89 -16.86 1.79
C ASP A 70 -11.68 -16.15 1.12
N ALA A 71 -11.70 -15.97 -0.20
CA ALA A 71 -10.65 -15.23 -0.94
C ALA A 71 -10.28 -13.88 -0.29
N THR A 72 -11.29 -13.13 0.17
CA THR A 72 -11.10 -11.84 0.86
C THR A 72 -10.33 -12.00 2.17
N ALA A 73 -10.54 -13.07 2.93
CA ALA A 73 -9.82 -13.33 4.18
C ALA A 73 -8.34 -13.65 3.90
N TYR A 74 -8.06 -14.41 2.84
CA TYR A 74 -6.68 -14.66 2.40
C TYR A 74 -5.97 -13.38 1.96
N GLN A 75 -6.67 -12.52 1.20
CA GLN A 75 -6.15 -11.21 0.80
C GLN A 75 -5.88 -10.30 2.00
N SER A 76 -6.82 -10.22 2.95
CA SER A 76 -6.68 -9.44 4.18
C SER A 76 -5.44 -9.85 4.99
N VAL A 77 -5.26 -11.16 5.21
CA VAL A 77 -4.08 -11.68 5.93
C VAL A 77 -2.78 -11.37 5.17
N ALA A 78 -2.77 -11.56 3.85
CA ALA A 78 -1.59 -11.28 3.03
C ALA A 78 -1.22 -9.78 3.09
N LEU A 79 -2.20 -8.89 2.96
CA LEU A 79 -1.98 -7.44 3.03
C LEU A 79 -1.53 -6.99 4.41
N SER A 80 -2.13 -7.50 5.49
CA SER A 80 -1.72 -7.14 6.86
C SER A 80 -0.29 -7.60 7.19
N ILE A 81 0.17 -8.69 6.58
CA ILE A 81 1.56 -9.13 6.70
C ILE A 81 2.49 -8.24 5.88
N LEU A 82 2.11 -7.93 4.64
CA LEU A 82 2.88 -7.06 3.76
C LEU A 82 3.00 -5.64 4.31
N SER A 83 1.93 -5.08 4.89
CA SER A 83 1.94 -3.75 5.49
C SER A 83 2.93 -3.67 6.65
N CYS A 84 2.97 -4.71 7.50
CA CYS A 84 3.97 -4.81 8.56
C CYS A 84 5.39 -4.92 7.98
N PHE A 85 5.59 -5.64 6.87
CA PHE A 85 6.91 -5.70 6.23
C PHE A 85 7.31 -4.39 5.57
N CYS A 86 6.35 -3.62 5.01
CA CYS A 86 6.63 -2.33 4.40
C CYS A 86 7.07 -1.25 5.40
N GLU A 87 6.92 -1.45 6.71
CA GLU A 87 7.51 -0.56 7.72
C GLU A 87 9.05 -0.56 7.69
N ASP A 88 9.65 -1.59 7.10
CA ASP A 88 11.10 -1.77 6.95
C ASP A 88 11.53 -1.33 5.56
N GLU A 89 12.46 -0.35 5.47
CA GLU A 89 12.94 0.22 4.21
C GLU A 89 13.45 -0.84 3.23
N GLN A 90 14.20 -1.86 3.71
CA GLN A 90 14.76 -2.89 2.85
C GLN A 90 13.67 -3.76 2.23
N LEU A 91 12.59 -3.98 2.96
CA LEU A 91 11.46 -4.80 2.50
C LEU A 91 10.48 -4.00 1.65
N ALA A 92 10.21 -2.73 2.00
CA ALA A 92 9.39 -1.81 1.21
C ALA A 92 9.95 -1.60 -0.20
N THR A 93 11.29 -1.59 -0.32
CA THR A 93 12.00 -1.43 -1.59
C THR A 93 12.40 -2.75 -2.25
N HIS A 94 11.99 -3.89 -1.67
CA HIS A 94 12.32 -5.20 -2.22
C HIS A 94 11.65 -5.41 -3.59
N PRO A 95 12.34 -5.98 -4.60
CA PRO A 95 11.79 -6.15 -5.96
C PRO A 95 10.43 -6.86 -5.99
N ASP A 96 10.28 -7.87 -5.14
CA ASP A 96 9.01 -8.58 -5.00
C ASP A 96 7.89 -7.67 -4.46
N MET A 97 8.17 -6.83 -3.46
CA MET A 97 7.19 -5.88 -2.94
C MET A 97 6.76 -4.87 -4.02
N LEU A 98 7.72 -4.34 -4.77
CA LEU A 98 7.46 -3.42 -5.88
C LEU A 98 6.64 -4.09 -6.99
N ALA A 99 6.86 -5.39 -7.24
CA ALA A 99 6.07 -6.16 -8.19
C ALA A 99 4.60 -6.37 -7.76
N SER A 100 4.28 -6.16 -6.47
CA SER A 100 2.89 -6.18 -5.95
C SER A 100 2.14 -4.86 -6.11
N ILE A 101 2.79 -3.76 -6.49
CA ILE A 101 2.13 -2.44 -6.65
C ILE A 101 0.86 -2.51 -7.50
N PRO A 102 0.83 -3.19 -8.67
CA PRO A 102 -0.38 -3.30 -9.48
C PRO A 102 -1.53 -4.02 -8.76
N VAL A 103 -1.21 -4.96 -7.86
CA VAL A 103 -2.22 -5.68 -7.07
C VAL A 103 -2.82 -4.75 -6.02
N PHE A 104 -1.99 -3.97 -5.32
CA PHE A 104 -2.46 -2.95 -4.37
C PHE A 104 -3.35 -1.91 -5.06
N LEU A 105 -2.96 -1.46 -6.26
CA LEU A 105 -3.77 -0.57 -7.11
C LEU A 105 -5.11 -1.18 -7.52
N GLY A 106 -5.14 -2.48 -7.77
CA GLY A 106 -6.38 -3.21 -8.04
C GLY A 106 -7.31 -3.20 -6.83
N VAL A 107 -6.78 -3.50 -5.64
CA VAL A 107 -7.54 -3.53 -4.38
C VAL A 107 -8.12 -2.18 -4.02
N VAL A 108 -7.34 -1.09 -4.09
CA VAL A 108 -7.89 0.25 -3.80
C VAL A 108 -8.89 0.71 -4.85
N GLY A 109 -8.90 0.09 -6.04
CA GLY A 109 -9.86 0.42 -7.10
C GLY A 109 -11.23 -0.23 -6.95
N THR A 110 -11.40 -1.18 -6.01
CA THR A 110 -12.68 -1.88 -5.78
C THR A 110 -13.52 -1.25 -4.65
N CYS A 111 -13.17 -0.04 -4.20
CA CYS A 111 -13.85 0.65 -3.09
C CYS A 111 -15.29 1.08 -3.39
N ASP A 112 -15.73 1.16 -4.65
CA ASP A 112 -17.10 1.50 -5.05
C ASP A 112 -18.02 0.28 -5.21
N ASP A 113 -17.52 -0.93 -5.07
CA ASP A 113 -18.37 -2.11 -5.16
C ASP A 113 -19.24 -2.18 -3.88
N ASP A 114 -20.51 -1.73 -3.97
CA ASP A 114 -21.54 -1.63 -2.91
C ASP A 114 -21.75 -2.92 -2.06
N GLU A 115 -21.14 -4.05 -2.46
CA GLU A 115 -21.20 -5.34 -1.76
C GLU A 115 -20.16 -5.49 -0.64
N TYR A 116 -19.27 -4.51 -0.42
CA TYR A 116 -18.01 -4.72 0.31
C TYR A 116 -17.69 -3.74 1.46
N ASP A 117 -18.67 -3.42 2.31
CA ASP A 117 -18.42 -2.73 3.60
C ASP A 117 -17.38 -3.50 4.47
N ASP A 118 -17.29 -4.82 4.30
CA ASP A 118 -16.30 -5.69 4.95
C ASP A 118 -14.87 -5.61 4.34
N ASN A 119 -14.66 -4.94 3.20
CA ASN A 119 -13.34 -4.81 2.56
C ASN A 119 -12.54 -3.58 3.00
N LEU A 120 -13.08 -2.72 3.87
CA LEU A 120 -12.38 -1.51 4.31
C LEU A 120 -11.00 -1.80 4.90
N ILE A 121 -10.87 -2.91 5.64
CA ILE A 121 -9.57 -3.37 6.18
C ILE A 121 -8.58 -3.64 5.04
N VAL A 122 -9.02 -4.34 3.99
CA VAL A 122 -8.19 -4.72 2.84
C VAL A 122 -7.75 -3.47 2.07
N ILE A 123 -8.66 -2.51 1.88
CA ILE A 123 -8.38 -1.23 1.21
C ILE A 123 -7.38 -0.40 2.03
N ASN A 124 -7.60 -0.26 3.34
CA ASN A 124 -6.71 0.48 4.23
C ASN A 124 -5.30 -0.12 4.29
N GLU A 125 -5.19 -1.45 4.38
CA GLU A 125 -3.89 -2.13 4.38
C GLU A 125 -3.17 -1.97 3.03
N ALA A 126 -3.90 -1.93 1.90
CA ALA A 126 -3.33 -1.63 0.59
C ALA A 126 -2.82 -0.18 0.48
N TYR A 127 -3.59 0.80 0.99
CA TYR A 127 -3.13 2.20 1.08
C TYR A 127 -1.88 2.32 1.96
N HIS A 128 -1.87 1.66 3.11
CA HIS A 128 -0.70 1.64 4.00
C HIS A 128 0.53 1.09 3.27
N CYS A 129 0.40 -0.03 2.56
CA CYS A 129 1.51 -0.57 1.75
C CYS A 129 2.02 0.45 0.72
N LEU A 130 1.13 1.11 -0.02
CA LEU A 130 1.50 2.10 -1.02
C LEU A 130 2.18 3.33 -0.40
N GLN A 131 1.69 3.82 0.75
CA GLN A 131 2.27 4.93 1.49
C GLN A 131 3.66 4.59 2.04
N SER A 132 3.83 3.42 2.62
CA SER A 132 5.13 2.93 3.09
C SER A 132 6.14 2.82 1.94
N ILE A 133 5.73 2.30 0.77
CA ILE A 133 6.58 2.28 -0.43
C ILE A 133 6.93 3.71 -0.89
N ALA A 134 5.97 4.64 -0.84
CA ALA A 134 6.18 6.04 -1.24
C ALA A 134 7.14 6.81 -0.30
N ALA A 135 7.36 6.33 0.93
CA ALA A 135 8.32 6.92 1.85
C ALA A 135 9.78 6.82 1.33
N HIS A 136 10.08 5.86 0.45
CA HIS A 136 11.43 5.58 -0.04
C HIS A 136 11.62 5.95 -1.51
N GLU A 137 12.84 6.34 -1.90
CA GLU A 137 13.11 6.83 -3.26
C GLU A 137 12.91 5.76 -4.34
N ALA A 138 13.43 4.56 -4.13
CA ALA A 138 13.23 3.43 -5.05
C ALA A 138 11.75 3.08 -5.20
N GLY A 139 11.00 3.11 -4.08
CA GLY A 139 9.57 2.89 -4.08
C GLY A 139 8.79 3.95 -4.86
N ARG A 140 9.13 5.24 -4.68
CA ARG A 140 8.51 6.34 -5.45
C ARG A 140 8.69 6.17 -6.95
N VAL A 141 9.88 5.77 -7.42
CA VAL A 141 10.13 5.55 -8.85
C VAL A 141 9.25 4.40 -9.36
N ALA A 142 9.19 3.29 -8.64
CA ALA A 142 8.32 2.17 -9.01
C ALA A 142 6.83 2.54 -9.02
N LEU A 143 6.37 3.36 -8.06
CA LEU A 143 4.99 3.86 -8.01
C LEU A 143 4.68 4.78 -9.20
N ARG A 144 5.63 5.62 -9.60
CA ARG A 144 5.49 6.46 -10.81
C ARG A 144 5.37 5.58 -12.06
N ASP A 145 6.26 4.62 -12.24
CA ASP A 145 6.28 3.74 -13.41
C ASP A 145 5.03 2.85 -13.48
N ALA A 146 4.46 2.49 -12.33
CA ALA A 146 3.19 1.77 -12.23
C ALA A 146 1.94 2.64 -12.45
N GLY A 147 2.10 3.95 -12.68
CA GLY A 147 0.99 4.86 -12.96
C GLY A 147 0.11 5.18 -11.73
N VAL A 148 0.66 5.11 -10.52
CA VAL A 148 -0.09 5.30 -9.26
C VAL A 148 -0.75 6.68 -9.20
N ILE A 149 -0.05 7.74 -9.61
CA ILE A 149 -0.59 9.12 -9.61
C ILE A 149 -1.87 9.20 -10.44
N ARG A 150 -1.83 8.62 -11.65
CA ARG A 150 -3.00 8.56 -12.53
C ARG A 150 -4.15 7.83 -11.86
N ARG A 151 -3.88 6.63 -11.35
CA ARG A 151 -4.92 5.77 -10.77
C ARG A 151 -5.56 6.41 -9.54
N MET A 152 -4.76 7.02 -8.66
CA MET A 152 -5.26 7.71 -7.47
C MET A 152 -6.08 8.96 -7.82
N ALA A 153 -5.67 9.71 -8.86
CA ALA A 153 -6.43 10.87 -9.31
C ALA A 153 -7.78 10.45 -9.93
N GLU A 154 -7.81 9.34 -10.67
CA GLU A 154 -9.07 8.76 -11.17
C GLU A 154 -10.00 8.35 -10.01
N ILE A 155 -9.46 7.62 -9.02
CA ILE A 155 -10.17 7.22 -7.79
C ILE A 155 -10.74 8.45 -7.08
N TYR A 156 -9.90 9.44 -6.76
CA TYR A 156 -10.34 10.63 -6.03
C TYR A 156 -11.37 11.49 -6.81
N THR A 157 -11.26 11.56 -8.14
CA THR A 157 -12.19 12.35 -8.97
C THR A 157 -13.53 11.67 -9.17
N GLN A 158 -13.56 10.34 -9.25
CA GLN A 158 -14.77 9.57 -9.51
C GLN A 158 -15.56 9.27 -8.23
N GLN A 159 -14.90 9.26 -7.07
CA GLN A 159 -15.48 8.70 -5.86
C GLN A 159 -15.99 9.76 -4.89
N SER A 160 -17.06 9.39 -4.20
CA SER A 160 -17.88 10.30 -3.40
C SER A 160 -17.54 10.31 -1.91
N PHE A 161 -16.75 9.35 -1.39
CA PHE A 161 -16.55 9.19 0.05
C PHE A 161 -15.07 9.11 0.46
N GLN A 162 -14.62 10.10 1.26
CA GLN A 162 -13.46 10.07 2.16
C GLN A 162 -12.21 9.31 1.69
N ILE A 163 -11.59 9.71 0.58
CA ILE A 163 -10.35 9.08 0.08
C ILE A 163 -9.17 10.02 0.24
N ASP A 164 -9.01 10.52 1.47
CA ASP A 164 -7.94 11.44 1.81
C ASP A 164 -6.57 10.72 1.69
N GLU A 165 -6.54 9.40 1.78
CA GLU A 165 -5.37 8.55 1.55
C GLU A 165 -4.89 8.62 0.10
N ALA A 166 -5.80 8.61 -0.88
CA ALA A 166 -5.45 8.74 -2.30
C ALA A 166 -4.87 10.12 -2.59
N LEU A 167 -5.51 11.18 -2.06
CA LEU A 167 -5.01 12.54 -2.23
C LEU A 167 -3.64 12.73 -1.56
N THR A 168 -3.47 12.21 -0.35
CA THR A 168 -2.18 12.23 0.37
C THR A 168 -1.09 11.52 -0.43
N LEU A 169 -1.40 10.37 -1.04
CA LEU A 169 -0.44 9.64 -1.87
C LEU A 169 -0.07 10.41 -3.14
N ILE A 170 -1.04 11.06 -3.81
CA ILE A 170 -0.78 11.95 -4.95
C ILE A 170 0.16 13.08 -4.53
N VAL A 171 -0.21 13.83 -3.50
CA VAL A 171 0.53 14.99 -2.97
C VAL A 171 1.96 14.60 -2.61
N THR A 172 2.14 13.45 -1.95
CA THR A 172 3.46 12.91 -1.59
C THR A 172 4.34 12.66 -2.82
N LEU A 173 3.78 12.03 -3.86
CA LEU A 173 4.53 11.71 -5.07
C LEU A 173 4.84 12.96 -5.90
N VAL A 174 3.86 13.84 -6.11
CA VAL A 174 4.06 15.04 -6.94
C VAL A 174 4.96 16.07 -6.28
N SER A 175 4.98 16.14 -4.93
CA SER A 175 5.96 16.97 -4.19
C SER A 175 7.40 16.61 -4.53
N ARG A 176 7.65 15.34 -4.85
CA ARG A 176 9.00 14.85 -5.17
C ARG A 176 9.32 14.92 -6.66
N PHE A 177 8.37 14.56 -7.53
CA PHE A 177 8.59 14.51 -8.99
C PHE A 177 8.32 15.84 -9.69
N GLY A 178 7.58 16.75 -9.04
CA GLY A 178 7.24 18.07 -9.58
C GLY A 178 6.34 17.99 -10.82
N PRO A 179 6.46 18.96 -11.75
CA PRO A 179 5.60 19.09 -12.92
C PRO A 179 5.61 17.90 -13.89
N ILE A 180 6.69 17.11 -13.88
CA ILE A 180 6.83 15.91 -14.71
C ILE A 180 5.71 14.90 -14.41
N SER A 181 5.15 14.93 -13.21
CA SER A 181 4.04 14.06 -12.79
C SER A 181 2.77 14.24 -13.63
N TRP A 182 2.62 15.37 -14.32
CA TRP A 182 1.41 15.78 -15.04
C TRP A 182 1.61 15.92 -16.55
N GLU A 183 2.82 15.71 -17.07
CA GLU A 183 3.17 16.00 -18.47
C GLU A 183 2.28 15.27 -19.49
N ASP A 184 1.90 14.03 -19.20
CA ASP A 184 1.13 13.19 -20.11
C ASP A 184 -0.39 13.38 -19.97
N GLU A 185 -0.87 13.97 -18.87
CA GLU A 185 -2.29 13.93 -18.45
C GLU A 185 -2.78 15.28 -17.88
N PRO A 186 -2.69 16.40 -18.62
CA PRO A 186 -3.10 17.71 -18.10
C PRO A 186 -4.58 17.76 -17.73
N LYS A 187 -5.45 17.03 -18.46
CA LYS A 187 -6.89 16.98 -18.15
C LYS A 187 -7.18 16.36 -16.78
N LEU A 188 -6.40 15.35 -16.39
CA LEU A 188 -6.55 14.68 -15.11
C LEU A 188 -6.18 15.61 -13.96
N PHE A 189 -5.12 16.42 -14.13
CA PHE A 189 -4.77 17.47 -13.19
C PHE A 189 -5.92 18.48 -13.01
N HIS A 190 -6.52 18.97 -14.10
CA HIS A 190 -7.64 19.92 -14.01
C HIS A 190 -8.85 19.31 -13.30
N ALA A 191 -9.21 18.06 -13.62
CA ALA A 191 -10.31 17.36 -12.97
C ALA A 191 -10.05 17.16 -11.47
N LEU A 192 -8.83 16.75 -11.10
CA LEU A 192 -8.41 16.62 -9.70
C LEU A 192 -8.50 17.97 -8.98
N MET A 193 -7.91 19.02 -9.54
CA MET A 193 -7.93 20.36 -8.96
C MET A 193 -9.35 20.89 -8.78
N GLN A 194 -10.23 20.67 -9.76
CA GLN A 194 -11.63 21.06 -9.67
C GLN A 194 -12.35 20.32 -8.54
N ARG A 195 -12.11 19.01 -8.40
CA ARG A 195 -12.69 18.19 -7.32
C ARG A 195 -12.19 18.63 -5.95
N VAL A 196 -10.87 18.75 -5.75
CA VAL A 196 -10.27 19.17 -4.47
C VAL A 196 -10.73 20.58 -4.09
N ALA A 197 -10.86 21.49 -5.07
CA ALA A 197 -11.36 22.84 -4.83
C ALA A 197 -12.84 22.85 -4.39
N LEU A 198 -13.68 22.00 -5.00
CA LEU A 198 -15.07 21.83 -4.60
C LEU A 198 -15.18 21.26 -3.17
N ASP A 199 -14.36 20.26 -2.84
CA ASP A 199 -14.28 19.69 -1.49
C ASP A 199 -13.84 20.76 -0.49
N PHE A 200 -12.83 21.57 -0.82
CA PHE A 200 -12.40 22.69 0.02
C PHE A 200 -13.50 23.75 0.21
N GLU A 201 -14.26 24.08 -0.83
CA GLU A 201 -15.37 25.05 -0.75
C GLU A 201 -16.47 24.55 0.19
N THR A 202 -16.81 23.27 0.08
CA THR A 202 -17.95 22.65 0.77
C THR A 202 -17.62 22.15 2.18
N ASP A 203 -16.35 21.87 2.49
CA ASP A 203 -15.91 21.47 3.82
C ASP A 203 -15.73 22.70 4.75
N HIS A 204 -16.26 22.60 5.96
CA HIS A 204 -16.23 23.64 6.99
C HIS A 204 -15.59 23.15 8.30
N ALA A 205 -15.00 21.96 8.29
CA ALA A 205 -14.28 21.37 9.41
C ALA A 205 -12.76 21.59 9.28
N GLU A 206 -11.97 20.95 10.16
CA GLU A 206 -10.51 21.02 10.16
C GLU A 206 -9.89 20.49 8.84
N ARG A 207 -10.53 19.50 8.22
CA ARG A 207 -10.16 18.94 6.90
C ARG A 207 -10.00 20.00 5.82
N LYS A 208 -10.75 21.11 5.89
CA LYS A 208 -10.59 22.25 4.98
C LYS A 208 -9.15 22.80 4.95
N PHE A 209 -8.47 22.85 6.10
CA PHE A 209 -7.10 23.36 6.16
C PHE A 209 -6.11 22.38 5.54
N GLU A 210 -6.31 21.08 5.73
CA GLU A 210 -5.51 20.03 5.08
C GLU A 210 -5.68 20.09 3.55
N LEU A 211 -6.92 20.24 3.07
CA LEU A 211 -7.20 20.43 1.64
C LEU A 211 -6.52 21.69 1.09
N ALA A 212 -6.46 22.79 1.85
CA ALA A 212 -5.75 24.01 1.43
C ALA A 212 -4.24 23.77 1.24
N GLU A 213 -3.61 23.03 2.16
CA GLU A 213 -2.20 22.66 2.07
C GLU A 213 -1.95 21.75 0.86
N MET A 214 -2.82 20.76 0.63
CA MET A 214 -2.74 19.87 -0.52
C MET A 214 -2.92 20.63 -1.85
N ILE A 215 -3.89 21.55 -1.94
CA ILE A 215 -4.09 22.44 -3.09
C ILE A 215 -2.83 23.26 -3.36
N SER A 216 -2.24 23.84 -2.30
CA SER A 216 -1.01 24.63 -2.42
C SER A 216 0.11 23.80 -3.07
N VAL A 217 0.34 22.58 -2.57
CA VAL A 217 1.34 21.67 -3.13
C VAL A 217 1.03 21.31 -4.59
N LEU A 218 -0.22 21.00 -4.92
CA LEU A 218 -0.63 20.70 -6.29
C LEU A 218 -0.39 21.89 -7.24
N LEU A 219 -0.66 23.11 -6.80
CA LEU A 219 -0.39 24.33 -7.57
C LEU A 219 1.12 24.59 -7.75
N PHE A 220 1.93 24.34 -6.72
CA PHE A 220 3.39 24.49 -6.82
C PHE A 220 4.05 23.43 -7.69
N THR A 221 3.41 22.27 -7.82
CA THR A 221 3.86 21.16 -8.67
C THR A 221 3.21 21.19 -10.06
N CYS A 222 2.33 22.17 -10.34
CA CYS A 222 1.81 22.43 -11.66
C CYS A 222 2.87 23.08 -12.56
N ARG A 223 2.73 22.91 -13.87
CA ARG A 223 3.57 23.57 -14.86
C ARG A 223 3.37 25.09 -14.74
N LYS A 224 4.43 25.81 -14.38
CA LYS A 224 4.47 27.27 -14.51
C LYS A 224 4.79 27.56 -15.97
N GLU A 225 3.77 27.83 -16.76
CA GLU A 225 3.97 28.57 -18.01
C GLU A 225 4.42 30.00 -17.70
#